data_AF-A0A0N8QB93-F1
#
_entry.id   AF-A0A0N8QB93-F1
#
_cell.length_a   1.000
_cell.length_b   1.000
_cell.length_c   1.000
_cell.angle_alpha   90.00
_cell.angle_beta   90.00
_cell.angle_gamma   90.00
#
_symmetry.space_group_name_H-M   'P 1'
#
loop_
_entity.id
_entity.type
_entity.pdbx_description
1 polymer ?
#
loop_
_entity_poly.entity_id
_entity_poly.type
_entity_poly.pdbx_seq_one_letter_code
_entity_poly.pdbx_strand_id
1 'polypeptide(L)'
;MMQYFGWDDEDPNGVMAITAATAGTEPNSSHTFALDARTGEALEMPSANGGFMMVMLRLHVDMYANLPGKLLLAFMGLLFVVAIVSGTVLYAPFMRKLEFGQVRVNKSRRTRWLDLHNLIGVVTLTWALVVGVTGVISACADLLIASWRNDALATMIAPYKDAPPLTQRAPATRLLEIAESAAPGMQADFIAFPGTRFSSEHHYAVFLKGNTHLAAHLATPVLIDARTLHVTAVVERPWYMDALGMSQPLHFGDYGGMPMKILWAVLDVLTIIVLGSGVYLWWVRRRAARSVSAVQAQVAQ
;
A
#
# COMPACT_ATOMS: atom_id res chain seq x y z
N MET A 1 -6.46 14.28 24.20
CA MET A 1 -7.03 12.94 24.39
C MET A 1 -6.16 11.91 23.68
N MET A 2 -5.90 10.75 24.29
CA MET A 2 -5.21 9.64 23.61
C MET A 2 -6.16 9.01 22.58
N GLN A 3 -5.72 8.92 21.32
CA GLN A 3 -6.45 8.24 20.26
C GLN A 3 -5.86 6.85 20.02
N TYR A 4 -4.54 6.75 19.88
CA TYR A 4 -3.86 5.48 19.60
C TYR A 4 -2.61 5.34 20.47
N PHE A 5 -2.32 4.11 20.86
CA PHE A 5 -1.09 3.74 21.56
C PHE A 5 -0.57 2.42 20.99
N GLY A 6 0.69 2.34 20.56
CA GLY A 6 1.23 1.15 19.92
C GLY A 6 2.73 1.00 20.12
N TRP A 7 3.29 -0.07 19.57
CA TRP A 7 4.70 -0.41 19.66
C TRP A 7 5.40 -0.16 18.32
N ASP A 8 6.68 0.20 18.38
CA ASP A 8 7.53 0.30 17.21
C ASP A 8 8.04 -1.09 16.80
N ASP A 9 8.01 -1.37 15.50
CA ASP A 9 8.51 -2.62 14.92
C ASP A 9 10.03 -2.66 14.77
N GLU A 10 10.66 -1.49 14.68
CA GLU A 10 12.11 -1.36 14.51
C GLU A 10 12.83 -1.20 15.86
N ASP A 11 12.17 -0.61 16.87
CA ASP A 11 12.67 -0.50 18.24
C ASP A 11 11.77 -1.23 19.25
N PRO A 12 12.20 -2.38 19.81
CA PRO A 12 11.43 -3.13 20.80
C PRO A 12 11.06 -2.34 22.06
N ASN A 13 11.78 -1.25 22.35
CA ASN A 13 11.50 -0.37 23.48
C ASN A 13 10.76 0.90 23.05
N GLY A 14 10.56 1.13 21.75
CA GLY A 14 9.83 2.27 21.24
C GLY A 14 8.32 2.07 21.39
N VAL A 15 7.66 3.04 22.01
CA VAL A 15 6.20 3.12 22.01
C VAL A 15 5.76 4.42 21.35
N MET A 16 4.75 4.32 20.51
CA MET A 16 4.15 5.46 19.81
C MET A 16 2.79 5.78 20.41
N ALA A 17 2.55 7.06 20.64
CA ALA A 17 1.27 7.57 21.10
C ALA A 17 0.78 8.69 20.17
N ILE A 18 -0.50 8.61 19.81
CA ILE A 18 -1.17 9.59 18.98
C ILE A 18 -2.26 10.24 19.83
N THR A 19 -2.19 11.56 19.95
CA THR A 19 -3.13 12.37 20.71
C THR A 19 -3.76 13.43 19.84
N ALA A 20 -5.00 13.80 20.17
CA ALA A 20 -5.69 14.90 19.52
C ALA A 20 -6.64 15.62 20.48
N ALA A 21 -7.28 16.69 20.00
CA ALA A 21 -8.27 17.44 20.76
C ALA A 21 -9.46 16.55 21.18
N THR A 22 -9.94 15.70 20.27
CA THR A 22 -11.05 14.76 20.50
C THR A 22 -10.73 13.38 19.93
N ALA A 23 -11.46 12.34 20.35
CA ALA A 23 -11.26 10.98 19.83
C ALA A 23 -11.49 10.90 18.30
N GLY A 24 -12.45 11.66 17.76
CA GLY A 24 -12.78 11.71 16.34
C GLY A 24 -12.00 12.72 15.49
N THR A 25 -10.95 13.35 16.03
CA THR A 25 -10.14 14.32 15.26
C THR A 25 -9.45 13.63 14.07
N GLU A 26 -9.40 14.32 12.92
CA GLU A 26 -8.76 13.80 11.71
C GLU A 26 -7.26 13.50 11.91
N PRO A 27 -6.71 12.47 11.25
CA PRO A 27 -5.31 12.05 11.44
C PRO A 27 -4.28 13.17 11.21
N ASN A 28 -4.51 14.05 10.24
CA ASN A 28 -3.58 15.13 9.91
C ASN A 28 -3.54 16.25 10.97
N SER A 29 -4.51 16.28 11.88
CA SER A 29 -4.61 17.24 12.99
C SER A 29 -4.24 16.61 14.33
N SER A 30 -3.65 15.41 14.31
CA SER A 30 -3.24 14.66 15.49
C SER A 30 -1.74 14.84 15.74
N HIS A 31 -1.33 14.80 17.01
CA HIS A 31 0.05 14.87 17.43
C HIS A 31 0.56 13.48 17.76
N THR A 32 1.65 13.08 17.10
CA THR A 32 2.32 11.80 17.33
C THR A 32 3.61 12.06 18.10
N PHE A 33 3.88 11.24 19.12
CA PHE A 33 5.14 11.23 19.86
C PHE A 33 5.56 9.79 20.14
N ALA A 34 6.87 9.56 20.14
CA ALA A 34 7.49 8.29 20.49
C ALA A 34 8.21 8.44 21.83
N LEU A 35 8.13 7.40 22.67
CA LEU A 35 8.77 7.34 23.99
C LEU A 35 9.53 6.02 24.12
N ASP A 36 10.63 6.01 24.87
CA ASP A 36 11.26 4.76 25.34
C ASP A 36 10.40 4.19 26.47
N ALA A 37 9.92 2.97 26.32
CA ALA A 37 9.02 2.31 27.27
C ALA A 37 9.65 2.04 28.64
N ARG A 38 10.99 2.03 28.75
CA ARG A 38 11.73 1.77 29.98
C ARG A 38 12.01 3.04 30.76
N THR A 39 12.31 4.14 30.06
CA THR A 39 12.73 5.41 30.68
C THR A 39 11.64 6.48 30.66
N GLY A 40 10.68 6.39 29.74
CA GLY A 40 9.66 7.42 29.49
C GLY A 40 10.20 8.65 28.76
N GLU A 41 11.45 8.63 28.31
CA GLU A 41 12.07 9.74 27.57
C GLU A 41 11.53 9.79 26.14
N ALA A 42 11.41 11.01 25.61
CA ALA A 42 10.99 11.22 24.23
C ALA A 42 12.06 10.74 23.25
N LEU A 43 11.66 9.86 22.33
CA LEU A 43 12.49 9.43 21.22
C LEU A 43 12.40 10.46 20.08
N GLU A 44 13.52 10.69 19.41
CA GLU A 44 13.52 11.51 18.20
C GLU A 44 12.67 10.83 17.13
N MET A 45 11.58 11.50 16.72
CA MET A 45 10.81 11.07 15.57
C MET A 45 11.33 11.79 14.32
N PRO A 46 11.58 11.07 13.21
CA PRO A 46 11.79 11.70 11.92
C PRO A 46 10.65 12.69 11.66
N SER A 47 10.96 13.88 11.14
CA SER A 47 9.95 14.88 10.88
C SER A 47 8.83 14.28 10.00
N ALA A 48 7.62 14.14 10.54
CA ALA A 48 6.47 13.57 9.83
C ALA A 48 6.12 14.35 8.54
N ASN A 49 6.60 15.59 8.43
CA ASN A 49 6.36 16.50 7.32
C ASN A 49 7.68 17.12 6.85
N GLY A 50 8.41 16.46 5.95
CA GLY A 50 9.59 17.07 5.34
C GLY A 50 10.45 16.14 4.47
N GLY A 51 11.28 16.73 3.62
CA GLY A 51 12.30 16.04 2.83
C GLY A 51 11.86 15.60 1.43
N PHE A 52 12.85 15.37 0.56
CA PHE A 52 12.64 14.96 -0.83
C PHE A 52 11.86 13.65 -0.95
N MET A 53 12.15 12.66 -0.10
CA MET A 53 11.48 11.36 -0.12
C MET A 53 9.99 11.46 0.21
N MET A 54 9.59 12.35 1.13
CA MET A 54 8.17 12.57 1.42
C MET A 54 7.45 13.27 0.26
N VAL A 55 8.14 14.14 -0.48
CA VAL A 55 7.58 14.75 -1.70
C VAL A 55 7.34 13.69 -2.77
N MET A 56 8.33 12.82 -3.01
CA MET A 56 8.20 11.72 -3.96
C MET A 56 7.12 10.72 -3.52
N LEU A 57 7.06 10.39 -2.23
CA LEU A 57 6.04 9.51 -1.68
C LEU A 57 4.63 10.08 -1.90
N ARG A 58 4.37 11.33 -1.51
CA ARG A 58 3.06 11.96 -1.72
C ARG A 58 2.69 12.03 -3.19
N LEU A 59 3.63 12.43 -4.05
CA LEU A 59 3.39 12.41 -5.50
C LEU A 59 3.01 11.01 -6.00
N HIS A 60 3.66 9.97 -5.48
CA HIS A 60 3.45 8.57 -5.89
C HIS A 60 2.17 7.96 -5.34
N VAL A 61 1.74 8.30 -4.13
CA VAL A 61 0.60 7.64 -3.45
C VAL A 61 -0.71 8.40 -3.58
N ASP A 62 -0.70 9.74 -3.61
CA ASP A 62 -1.92 10.55 -3.63
C ASP A 62 -1.86 11.80 -4.50
N MET A 63 -0.73 12.07 -5.17
CA MET A 63 -0.52 13.24 -6.02
C MET A 63 -0.82 14.59 -5.32
N TYR A 64 -0.70 14.65 -3.98
CA TYR A 64 -1.15 15.78 -3.16
C TYR A 64 -2.65 16.11 -3.28
N ALA A 65 -3.44 15.18 -3.81
CA ALA A 65 -4.87 15.33 -4.05
C ALA A 65 -5.72 14.39 -3.19
N ASN A 66 -5.15 13.77 -2.15
CA ASN A 66 -5.82 12.83 -1.25
C ASN A 66 -6.56 11.71 -2.03
N LEU A 67 -7.83 11.43 -1.68
CA LEU A 67 -8.64 10.39 -2.29
C LEU A 67 -8.77 10.54 -3.83
N PRO A 68 -9.08 11.72 -4.41
CA PRO A 68 -9.05 11.91 -5.85
C PRO A 68 -7.76 11.46 -6.53
N GLY A 69 -6.60 11.76 -5.96
CA GLY A 69 -5.31 11.35 -6.51
C GLY A 69 -5.08 9.85 -6.40
N LYS A 70 -5.44 9.24 -5.26
CA LYS A 70 -5.44 7.77 -5.09
C LYS A 70 -6.31 7.07 -6.14
N LEU A 71 -7.52 7.56 -6.37
CA LEU A 71 -8.45 7.01 -7.37
C LEU A 71 -7.92 7.14 -8.80
N LEU A 72 -7.30 8.28 -9.12
CA LEU A 72 -6.64 8.48 -10.40
C LEU A 72 -5.48 7.49 -10.59
N LEU A 73 -4.65 7.30 -9.57
CA LEU A 73 -3.54 6.34 -9.60
C LEU A 73 -4.03 4.90 -9.70
N ALA A 74 -5.11 4.52 -9.00
CA ALA A 74 -5.73 3.21 -9.14
C ALA A 74 -6.22 2.96 -10.57
N PHE A 75 -6.88 3.95 -11.18
CA PHE A 75 -7.31 3.89 -12.57
C PHE A 75 -6.13 3.78 -13.55
N MET A 76 -5.08 4.59 -13.36
CA MET A 76 -3.87 4.53 -14.18
C MET A 76 -3.13 3.20 -14.02
N GLY A 77 -3.09 2.65 -12.81
CA GLY A 77 -2.54 1.33 -12.53
C GLY A 77 -3.30 0.22 -13.25
N LEU A 78 -4.64 0.30 -13.32
CA LEU A 78 -5.44 -0.63 -14.11
C LEU A 78 -5.12 -0.54 -15.61
N LEU A 79 -5.00 0.67 -16.15
CA LEU A 79 -4.58 0.87 -17.53
C LEU A 79 -3.17 0.34 -17.79
N PHE A 80 -2.26 0.50 -16.83
CA PHE A 80 -0.90 -0.05 -16.90
C PHE A 80 -0.91 -1.58 -16.95
N VAL A 81 -1.71 -2.24 -16.11
CA VAL A 81 -1.89 -3.70 -16.15
C VAL A 81 -2.47 -4.15 -17.50
N VAL A 82 -3.50 -3.47 -18.00
CA VAL A 82 -4.08 -3.76 -19.33
C VAL A 82 -3.05 -3.55 -20.44
N ALA A 83 -2.22 -2.51 -20.36
CA ALA A 83 -1.15 -2.25 -21.31
C ALA A 83 -0.08 -3.36 -21.31
N ILE A 84 0.28 -3.89 -20.14
CA ILE A 84 1.20 -5.03 -20.01
C ILE A 84 0.62 -6.29 -20.64
N VAL A 85 -0.63 -6.62 -20.30
CA VAL A 85 -1.31 -7.82 -20.81
C VAL A 85 -1.46 -7.73 -22.33
N SER A 86 -1.95 -6.60 -22.83
CA SER A 86 -2.10 -6.37 -24.28
C SER A 86 -0.75 -6.39 -25.02
N GLY A 87 0.29 -5.77 -24.45
CA GLY A 87 1.65 -5.81 -25.00
C GLY A 87 2.18 -7.24 -25.09
N THR A 88 1.98 -8.05 -24.06
CA THR A 88 2.39 -9.46 -24.02
C THR A 88 1.67 -10.28 -25.10
N VAL A 89 0.35 -10.11 -25.23
CA VAL A 89 -0.46 -10.82 -26.24
C VAL A 89 -0.04 -10.44 -27.66
N LEU A 90 0.17 -9.14 -27.93
CA LEU A 90 0.64 -8.67 -29.24
C LEU A 90 2.04 -9.20 -29.58
N TYR A 91 2.89 -9.36 -28.56
CA TYR A 91 4.30 -9.66 -28.75
C TYR A 91 4.61 -11.17 -28.79
N ALA A 92 3.79 -12.01 -28.18
CA ALA A 92 3.97 -13.46 -28.13
C ALA A 92 4.21 -14.13 -29.51
N PRO A 93 3.53 -13.76 -30.61
CA PRO A 93 3.78 -14.34 -31.94
C PRO A 93 5.11 -13.91 -32.56
N PHE A 94 5.63 -12.73 -32.22
CA PHE A 94 6.88 -12.19 -32.75
C PHE A 94 8.10 -12.81 -32.06
N MET A 95 8.02 -13.06 -30.75
CA MET A 95 9.11 -13.71 -29.99
C MET A 95 9.36 -15.14 -30.38
N ARG A 96 8.32 -15.87 -30.83
CA ARG A 96 8.50 -17.24 -31.33
C ARG A 96 9.46 -17.35 -32.52
N LYS A 97 9.78 -16.23 -33.18
CA LYS A 97 10.66 -16.16 -34.36
C LYS A 97 12.09 -15.72 -34.03
N LEU A 98 12.38 -15.41 -32.77
CA LEU A 98 13.68 -14.92 -32.31
C LEU A 98 14.21 -15.85 -31.22
N GLU A 99 15.52 -16.10 -31.23
CA GLU A 99 16.15 -16.78 -30.10
C GLU A 99 16.11 -15.87 -28.87
N PHE A 100 15.99 -16.47 -27.68
CA PHE A 100 15.95 -15.71 -26.43
C PHE A 100 17.24 -14.88 -26.29
N GLY A 101 17.10 -13.55 -26.08
CA GLY A 101 18.23 -12.63 -25.94
C GLY A 101 18.80 -12.06 -27.26
N GLN A 102 18.23 -12.39 -28.42
CA GLN A 102 18.73 -11.88 -29.69
C GLN A 102 18.43 -10.38 -29.91
N VAL A 103 19.47 -9.54 -29.88
CA VAL A 103 19.38 -8.12 -30.29
C VAL A 103 20.04 -7.93 -31.65
N ARG A 104 19.27 -7.54 -32.67
CA ARG A 104 19.80 -7.42 -34.04
C ARG A 104 20.60 -6.12 -34.21
N VAL A 105 21.92 -6.22 -34.03
CA VAL A 105 22.84 -5.07 -34.07
C VAL A 105 23.03 -4.49 -35.47
N ASN A 106 22.91 -5.31 -36.52
CA ASN A 106 23.12 -4.93 -37.93
C ASN A 106 21.87 -4.35 -38.63
N LYS A 107 20.84 -3.97 -37.87
CA LYS A 107 19.58 -3.41 -38.39
C LYS A 107 19.44 -1.93 -38.00
N SER A 108 18.41 -1.27 -38.54
CA SER A 108 18.12 0.13 -38.25
C SER A 108 18.06 0.40 -36.74
N ARG A 109 18.45 1.62 -36.31
CA ARG A 109 18.38 2.05 -34.89
C ARG A 109 17.01 1.74 -34.26
N ARG A 110 15.93 1.91 -35.02
CA ARG A 110 14.56 1.59 -34.59
C ARG A 110 14.37 0.10 -34.27
N THR A 111 14.87 -0.78 -35.13
CA THR A 111 14.78 -2.23 -34.91
C THR A 111 15.56 -2.65 -33.66
N ARG A 112 16.75 -2.08 -33.46
CA ARG A 112 17.56 -2.35 -32.28
C ARG A 112 16.87 -1.89 -30.98
N TRP A 113 16.28 -0.70 -30.98
CA TRP A 113 15.50 -0.21 -29.83
C TRP A 113 14.25 -1.03 -29.56
N LEU A 114 13.58 -1.52 -30.61
CA LEU A 114 12.45 -2.44 -30.47
C LEU A 114 12.90 -3.76 -29.84
N ASP A 115 13.98 -4.36 -30.34
CA ASP A 115 14.52 -5.61 -29.79
C ASP A 115 14.94 -5.44 -28.32
N LEU A 116 15.54 -4.30 -27.96
CA LEU A 116 15.92 -4.00 -26.58
C LEU A 116 14.69 -3.75 -25.66
N HIS A 117 13.70 -2.98 -26.13
CA HIS A 117 12.45 -2.75 -25.40
C HIS A 117 11.76 -4.07 -25.07
N ASN A 118 11.74 -4.97 -26.04
CA ASN A 118 11.13 -6.28 -25.90
C ASN A 118 11.91 -7.21 -24.96
N LEU A 119 13.24 -7.23 -25.06
CA LEU A 119 14.10 -8.04 -24.19
C LEU A 119 13.95 -7.61 -22.73
N ILE A 120 14.14 -6.33 -22.45
CA ILE A 120 13.99 -5.79 -21.09
C ILE A 120 12.55 -5.95 -20.62
N GLY A 121 11.57 -5.68 -21.49
CA GLY A 121 10.15 -5.84 -21.21
C GLY A 121 9.80 -7.26 -20.73
N VAL A 122 10.28 -8.30 -21.41
CA VAL A 122 10.10 -9.70 -20.98
C VAL A 122 10.78 -9.99 -19.65
N VAL A 123 12.00 -9.51 -19.43
CA VAL A 123 12.73 -9.71 -18.17
C VAL A 123 11.98 -9.06 -17.00
N THR A 124 11.43 -7.87 -17.20
CA THR A 124 10.67 -7.15 -16.16
C THR A 124 9.19 -7.52 -16.10
N LEU A 125 8.67 -8.36 -17.01
CA LEU A 125 7.24 -8.53 -17.25
C LEU A 125 6.48 -8.97 -16.00
N THR A 126 6.91 -10.09 -15.40
CA THR A 126 6.23 -10.66 -14.23
C THR A 126 6.29 -9.69 -13.05
N TRP A 127 7.45 -9.08 -12.82
CA TRP A 127 7.62 -8.11 -11.74
C TRP A 127 6.74 -6.86 -11.95
N ALA A 128 6.75 -6.27 -13.15
CA ALA A 128 5.95 -5.09 -13.46
C ALA A 128 4.45 -5.36 -13.36
N LEU A 129 4.01 -6.58 -13.71
CA LEU A 129 2.62 -7.00 -13.53
C LEU A 129 2.27 -7.11 -12.04
N VAL A 130 3.11 -7.74 -11.23
CA VAL A 130 2.90 -7.86 -9.78
C VAL A 130 2.87 -6.48 -9.13
N VAL A 131 3.85 -5.62 -9.39
CA VAL A 131 3.90 -4.26 -8.84
C VAL A 131 2.72 -3.42 -9.33
N GLY A 132 2.31 -3.57 -10.59
CA GLY A 132 1.13 -2.90 -11.14
C GLY A 132 -0.18 -3.30 -10.45
N VAL A 133 -0.42 -4.61 -10.28
CA VAL A 133 -1.61 -5.14 -9.60
C VAL A 133 -1.62 -4.74 -8.12
N THR A 134 -0.51 -4.93 -7.42
CA THR A 134 -0.37 -4.58 -6.00
C THR A 134 -0.46 -3.07 -5.75
N GLY A 135 -0.01 -2.25 -6.70
CA GLY A 135 -0.15 -0.80 -6.67
C GLY A 135 -1.62 -0.36 -6.77
N VAL A 136 -2.41 -1.02 -7.62
CA VAL A 136 -3.87 -0.77 -7.69
C VAL A 136 -4.55 -1.13 -6.37
N ILE A 137 -4.21 -2.29 -5.79
CA ILE A 137 -4.74 -2.73 -4.49
C ILE A 137 -4.37 -1.70 -3.40
N SER A 138 -3.12 -1.25 -3.38
CA SER A 138 -2.61 -0.28 -2.41
C SER A 138 -3.26 1.10 -2.56
N ALA A 139 -3.50 1.57 -3.79
CA ALA A 139 -4.21 2.83 -4.04
C ALA A 139 -5.67 2.78 -3.54
N CYS A 140 -6.27 1.58 -3.52
CA CYS A 140 -7.61 1.34 -2.98
C CYS A 140 -7.63 1.03 -1.48
N ALA A 141 -6.49 1.01 -0.78
CA ALA A 141 -6.39 0.56 0.61
C ALA A 141 -7.34 1.31 1.55
N ASP A 142 -7.41 2.63 1.46
CA ASP A 142 -8.31 3.44 2.29
C ASP A 142 -9.78 3.01 2.14
N LEU A 143 -10.22 2.68 0.92
CA LEU A 143 -11.59 2.26 0.63
C LEU A 143 -11.86 0.84 1.12
N LEU A 144 -10.90 -0.07 0.93
CA LEU A 144 -10.99 -1.45 1.42
C LEU A 144 -11.05 -1.47 2.95
N ILE A 145 -10.17 -0.72 3.61
CA ILE A 145 -10.14 -0.57 5.06
C ILE A 145 -11.42 0.12 5.54
N ALA A 146 -11.90 1.17 4.87
CA ALA A 146 -13.13 1.85 5.25
C ALA A 146 -14.36 0.94 5.10
N SER A 147 -14.44 0.14 4.03
CA SER A 147 -15.52 -0.83 3.82
C SER A 147 -15.51 -1.88 4.93
N TRP A 148 -14.35 -2.53 5.13
CA TRP A 148 -14.19 -3.52 6.20
C TRP A 148 -14.54 -2.93 7.56
N ARG A 149 -14.01 -1.74 7.88
CA ARG A 149 -14.31 -1.03 9.12
C ARG A 149 -15.81 -0.80 9.26
N ASN A 150 -16.49 -0.30 8.24
CA ASN A 150 -17.91 0.01 8.34
C ASN A 150 -18.73 -1.25 8.60
N ASP A 151 -18.42 -2.36 7.94
CA ASP A 151 -19.13 -3.63 8.12
C ASP A 151 -18.83 -4.25 9.50
N ALA A 152 -17.56 -4.28 9.87
CA ALA A 152 -17.07 -4.83 11.12
C ALA A 152 -17.62 -3.99 12.30
N LEU A 153 -17.41 -2.67 12.27
CA LEU A 153 -17.85 -1.76 13.33
C LEU A 153 -19.37 -1.73 13.45
N ALA A 154 -20.13 -1.75 12.33
CA ALA A 154 -21.59 -1.80 12.38
C ALA A 154 -22.11 -3.07 13.08
N THR A 155 -21.48 -4.22 12.81
CA THR A 155 -21.81 -5.48 13.50
C THR A 155 -21.48 -5.40 14.99
N MET A 156 -20.35 -4.77 15.31
CA MET A 156 -19.83 -4.65 16.68
C MET A 156 -20.61 -3.67 17.57
N ILE A 157 -21.12 -2.57 17.01
CA ILE A 157 -21.91 -1.58 17.76
C ILE A 157 -23.40 -1.87 17.76
N ALA A 158 -23.89 -2.82 16.96
CA ALA A 158 -25.31 -3.15 16.88
C ALA A 158 -25.95 -3.36 18.27
N PRO A 159 -25.31 -4.06 19.24
CA PRO A 159 -25.86 -4.21 20.60
C PRO A 159 -25.83 -2.93 21.45
N TYR A 160 -25.02 -1.94 21.06
CA TYR A 160 -24.74 -0.72 21.81
C TYR A 160 -25.32 0.54 21.16
N LYS A 161 -26.08 0.39 20.07
CA LYS A 161 -26.63 1.51 19.28
C LYS A 161 -27.47 2.48 20.13
N ASP A 162 -28.20 1.94 21.10
CA ASP A 162 -29.06 2.70 22.01
C ASP A 162 -28.49 2.79 23.44
N ALA A 163 -27.23 2.40 23.63
CA ALA A 163 -26.58 2.46 24.94
C ALA A 163 -26.30 3.92 25.35
N PRO A 164 -26.48 4.30 26.63
CA PRO A 164 -26.18 5.65 27.09
C PRO A 164 -24.67 5.91 27.03
N PRO A 165 -24.22 7.15 26.76
CA PRO A 165 -22.81 7.49 26.68
C PRO A 165 -22.00 7.00 27.88
N LEU A 166 -20.78 6.54 27.64
CA LEU A 166 -19.88 6.12 28.72
C LEU A 166 -19.49 7.32 29.60
N THR A 167 -19.93 7.29 30.86
CA THR A 167 -19.52 8.25 31.90
C THR A 167 -18.27 7.84 32.65
N GLN A 168 -17.94 6.53 32.66
CA GLN A 168 -16.75 5.96 33.29
C GLN A 168 -16.18 4.86 32.41
N ARG A 169 -14.84 4.77 32.39
CA ARG A 169 -14.07 3.77 31.64
C ARG A 169 -13.18 2.98 32.61
N ALA A 170 -13.09 1.68 32.38
CA ALA A 170 -12.13 0.85 33.07
C ALA A 170 -10.70 1.20 32.63
N PRO A 171 -9.69 1.00 33.50
CA PRO A 171 -8.28 1.24 33.17
C PRO A 171 -7.82 0.40 31.98
N ALA A 172 -6.98 0.98 31.13
CA ALA A 172 -6.43 0.32 29.94
C ALA A 172 -5.30 -0.68 30.24
N THR A 173 -4.94 -0.88 31.51
CA THR A 173 -3.74 -1.64 31.94
C THR A 173 -3.80 -3.14 31.63
N ARG A 174 -5.00 -3.70 31.42
CA ARG A 174 -5.22 -5.13 31.20
C ARG A 174 -5.56 -5.47 29.75
N LEU A 175 -5.64 -4.48 28.86
CA LEU A 175 -6.17 -4.67 27.50
C LEU A 175 -5.33 -5.65 26.66
N LEU A 176 -4.01 -5.61 26.82
CA LEU A 176 -3.09 -6.48 26.10
C LEU A 176 -3.25 -7.93 26.52
N GLU A 177 -3.21 -8.19 27.83
CA GLU A 177 -3.41 -9.54 28.38
C GLU A 177 -4.75 -10.13 27.92
N ILE A 178 -5.82 -9.32 27.92
CA ILE A 178 -7.16 -9.74 27.49
C ILE A 178 -7.17 -10.05 25.98
N ALA A 179 -6.57 -9.19 25.16
CA ALA A 179 -6.55 -9.36 23.71
C ALA A 179 -5.71 -10.57 23.28
N GLU A 180 -4.52 -10.75 23.85
CA GLU A 180 -3.64 -11.89 23.57
C GLU A 180 -4.25 -13.22 24.03
N SER A 181 -5.00 -13.20 25.14
CA SER A 181 -5.78 -14.38 25.57
C SER A 181 -6.92 -14.73 24.62
N ALA A 182 -7.50 -13.73 23.96
CA ALA A 182 -8.62 -13.91 23.02
C ALA A 182 -8.15 -14.41 21.63
N ALA A 183 -6.92 -14.11 21.24
CA ALA A 183 -6.33 -14.60 19.98
C ALA A 183 -4.90 -15.12 20.20
N PRO A 184 -4.76 -16.37 20.70
CA PRO A 184 -3.46 -16.97 20.96
C PRO A 184 -2.58 -17.04 19.70
N GLY A 185 -1.29 -16.69 19.83
CA GLY A 185 -0.33 -16.73 18.73
C GLY A 185 -0.27 -15.45 17.88
N MET A 186 -0.96 -14.39 18.31
CA MET A 186 -0.81 -13.03 17.79
C MET A 186 -0.20 -12.11 18.86
N GLN A 187 0.37 -11.00 18.44
CA GLN A 187 0.94 -9.96 19.31
C GLN A 187 0.21 -8.64 19.09
N ALA A 188 0.12 -7.82 20.13
CA ALA A 188 -0.49 -6.50 20.00
C ALA A 188 0.36 -5.55 19.15
N ASP A 189 -0.32 -4.85 18.25
CA ASP A 189 0.27 -3.85 17.37
C ASP A 189 -0.05 -2.44 17.89
N PHE A 190 -1.34 -2.13 18.03
CA PHE A 190 -1.78 -0.89 18.66
C PHE A 190 -3.17 -1.01 19.29
N ILE A 191 -3.44 -0.11 20.22
CA ILE A 191 -4.71 0.10 20.90
C ILE A 191 -5.35 1.36 20.33
N ALA A 192 -6.58 1.25 19.84
CA ALA A 192 -7.45 2.37 19.53
C ALA A 192 -8.43 2.62 20.69
N PHE A 193 -8.43 3.84 21.21
CA PHE A 193 -9.26 4.24 22.34
C PHE A 193 -10.72 4.50 21.91
N PRO A 194 -11.69 4.49 22.86
CA PRO A 194 -13.09 4.67 22.53
C PRO A 194 -13.37 6.04 21.88
N GLY A 195 -14.16 6.02 20.80
CA GLY A 195 -14.57 7.19 20.01
C GLY A 195 -13.63 7.55 18.84
N THR A 196 -12.63 6.69 18.57
CA THR A 196 -11.68 6.91 17.46
C THR A 196 -12.17 6.31 16.16
N ARG A 197 -11.46 6.55 15.05
CA ARG A 197 -11.85 6.00 13.74
C ARG A 197 -11.78 4.47 13.66
N PHE A 198 -11.18 3.81 14.66
CA PHE A 198 -10.99 2.36 14.70
C PHE A 198 -11.67 1.70 15.90
N SER A 199 -12.46 2.45 16.68
CA SER A 199 -13.22 1.91 17.80
C SER A 199 -14.54 2.66 17.97
N SER A 200 -15.53 2.03 18.62
CA SER A 200 -16.76 2.74 18.98
C SER A 200 -16.59 3.58 20.24
N GLU A 201 -17.59 4.40 20.57
CA GLU A 201 -17.64 5.15 21.84
C GLU A 201 -17.60 4.24 23.09
N HIS A 202 -17.86 2.93 22.92
CA HIS A 202 -18.02 1.97 24.00
C HIS A 202 -16.88 0.96 24.15
N HIS A 203 -15.90 0.95 23.24
CA HIS A 203 -14.90 -0.12 23.21
C HIS A 203 -13.47 0.42 23.18
N TYR A 204 -12.57 -0.35 23.77
CA TYR A 204 -11.18 -0.38 23.36
C TYR A 204 -11.05 -1.38 22.21
N ALA A 205 -10.36 -0.99 21.14
CA ALA A 205 -10.04 -1.91 20.04
C ALA A 205 -8.54 -2.19 20.07
N VAL A 206 -8.15 -3.42 20.36
CA VAL A 206 -6.74 -3.86 20.31
C VAL A 206 -6.52 -4.58 18.99
N PHE A 207 -5.65 -4.03 18.15
CA PHE A 207 -5.27 -4.65 16.89
C PHE A 207 -4.09 -5.57 17.13
N LEU A 208 -4.25 -6.83 16.74
CA LEU A 208 -3.26 -7.88 16.91
C LEU A 208 -2.69 -8.27 15.54
N LYS A 209 -1.38 -8.47 15.45
CA LYS A 209 -0.69 -8.97 14.25
C LYS A 209 -0.14 -10.36 14.48
N GLY A 210 -0.01 -11.14 13.40
CA GLY A 210 0.54 -12.49 13.50
C GLY A 210 2.06 -12.51 13.62
N ASN A 211 2.59 -13.56 14.23
CA ASN A 211 4.01 -13.67 14.61
C ASN A 211 4.94 -14.08 13.45
N THR A 212 4.51 -13.95 12.20
CA THR A 212 5.32 -14.27 11.01
C THR A 212 5.38 -13.06 10.10
N HIS A 213 6.43 -12.89 9.30
CA HIS A 213 6.55 -11.75 8.37
C HIS A 213 5.33 -11.58 7.46
N LEU A 214 4.72 -12.69 7.01
CA LEU A 214 3.52 -12.63 6.18
C LEU A 214 2.27 -12.21 6.99
N ALA A 215 2.21 -12.58 8.26
CA ALA A 215 1.07 -12.29 9.14
C ALA A 215 1.23 -10.99 9.95
N ALA A 216 2.42 -10.38 9.95
CA ALA A 216 2.68 -9.10 10.63
C ALA A 216 1.85 -7.95 10.04
N HIS A 217 1.54 -8.02 8.74
CA HIS A 217 0.71 -7.05 8.03
C HIS A 217 -0.80 -7.32 8.17
N LEU A 218 -1.18 -8.29 9.01
CA LEU A 218 -2.54 -8.82 9.12
C LEU A 218 -3.17 -8.46 10.47
N ALA A 219 -3.62 -7.21 10.62
CA ALA A 219 -4.15 -6.68 11.88
C ALA A 219 -5.58 -7.15 12.18
N THR A 220 -5.76 -7.97 13.22
CA THR A 220 -7.02 -8.53 13.72
C THR A 220 -7.51 -7.73 14.92
N PRO A 221 -8.67 -7.06 14.85
CA PRO A 221 -9.18 -6.30 15.98
C PRO A 221 -9.86 -7.23 17.00
N VAL A 222 -9.50 -7.05 18.27
CA VAL A 222 -10.22 -7.55 19.43
C VAL A 222 -10.90 -6.37 20.10
N LEU A 223 -12.22 -6.41 20.17
CA LEU A 223 -12.98 -5.40 20.90
C LEU A 223 -13.18 -5.81 22.36
N ILE A 224 -12.92 -4.85 23.23
CA ILE A 224 -13.03 -4.99 24.66
C ILE A 224 -13.96 -3.88 25.15
N ASP A 225 -15.04 -4.25 25.82
CA ASP A 225 -16.00 -3.28 26.38
C ASP A 225 -15.27 -2.36 27.37
N ALA A 226 -15.36 -1.04 27.13
CA ALA A 226 -14.55 -0.08 27.85
C ALA A 226 -14.99 0.15 29.30
N ARG A 227 -16.09 -0.47 29.76
CA ARG A 227 -16.53 -0.43 31.17
C ARG A 227 -16.23 -1.72 31.91
N THR A 228 -16.48 -2.86 31.27
CA THR A 228 -16.41 -4.19 31.92
C THR A 228 -15.13 -4.96 31.60
N LEU A 229 -14.40 -4.54 30.57
CA LEU A 229 -13.23 -5.24 30.02
C LEU A 229 -13.55 -6.65 29.48
N HIS A 230 -14.82 -6.97 29.22
CA HIS A 230 -15.18 -8.21 28.54
C HIS A 230 -14.90 -8.10 27.03
N VAL A 231 -14.38 -9.18 26.44
CA VAL A 231 -14.22 -9.28 24.99
C VAL A 231 -15.60 -9.39 24.36
N THR A 232 -15.96 -8.42 23.53
CA THR A 232 -17.28 -8.37 22.88
C THR A 232 -17.26 -8.97 21.49
N ALA A 233 -16.14 -8.85 20.77
CA ALA A 233 -15.95 -9.45 19.46
C ALA A 233 -14.48 -9.67 19.13
N VAL A 234 -14.20 -10.77 18.41
CA VAL A 234 -12.97 -10.97 17.64
C VAL A 234 -13.42 -11.08 16.19
N VAL A 235 -12.99 -10.13 15.34
CA VAL A 235 -13.52 -10.08 13.97
C VAL A 235 -12.62 -10.84 13.02
N GLU A 236 -13.19 -11.85 12.39
CA GLU A 236 -12.56 -12.53 11.28
C GLU A 236 -12.38 -11.58 10.09
N ARG A 237 -11.21 -11.67 9.47
CA ARG A 237 -10.83 -10.77 8.39
C ARG A 237 -11.33 -11.34 7.06
N PRO A 238 -11.99 -10.54 6.22
CA PRO A 238 -12.37 -11.00 4.89
C PRO A 238 -11.14 -11.12 3.99
N TRP A 239 -11.20 -12.01 3.01
CA TRP A 239 -10.08 -12.36 2.11
C TRP A 239 -9.43 -11.16 1.42
N TYR A 240 -10.17 -10.08 1.16
CA TYR A 240 -9.63 -8.89 0.49
C TYR A 240 -8.67 -8.09 1.40
N MET A 241 -8.80 -8.22 2.73
CA MET A 241 -7.85 -7.65 3.69
C MET A 241 -6.54 -8.44 3.69
N ASP A 242 -6.59 -9.76 3.51
CA ASP A 242 -5.39 -10.57 3.32
C ASP A 242 -4.71 -10.22 1.98
N ALA A 243 -5.48 -10.03 0.92
CA ALA A 243 -4.95 -9.58 -0.37
C ALA A 243 -4.26 -8.22 -0.26
N LEU A 244 -4.84 -7.28 0.49
CA LEU A 244 -4.20 -5.98 0.79
C LEU A 244 -2.90 -6.16 1.58
N GLY A 245 -2.92 -6.93 2.67
CA GLY A 245 -1.73 -7.17 3.50
C GLY A 245 -0.60 -7.86 2.74
N MET A 246 -0.91 -8.82 1.87
CA MET A 246 0.09 -9.50 1.01
C MET A 246 0.58 -8.62 -0.14
N SER A 247 -0.23 -7.67 -0.61
CA SER A 247 0.15 -6.79 -1.72
C SER A 247 1.28 -5.84 -1.36
N GLN A 248 1.33 -5.37 -0.11
CA GLN A 248 2.33 -4.42 0.37
C GLN A 248 3.77 -4.93 0.24
N PRO A 249 4.15 -6.07 0.82
CA PRO A 249 5.52 -6.56 0.71
C PRO A 249 5.91 -6.88 -0.75
N LEU A 250 4.94 -7.36 -1.55
CA LEU A 250 5.16 -7.60 -2.98
C LEU A 250 5.36 -6.30 -3.78
N HIS A 251 4.74 -5.20 -3.37
CA HIS A 251 4.92 -3.90 -4.01
C HIS A 251 6.26 -3.28 -3.62
N PHE A 252 6.60 -3.29 -2.32
CA PHE A 252 7.79 -2.61 -1.79
C PHE A 252 9.09 -3.41 -1.88
N GLY A 253 9.01 -4.74 -1.96
CA GLY A 253 10.18 -5.61 -2.01
C GLY A 253 10.95 -5.69 -0.68
N ASP A 254 10.28 -5.51 0.45
CA ASP A 254 10.90 -5.44 1.79
C ASP A 254 11.01 -6.79 2.53
N TYR A 255 10.44 -7.86 1.97
CA TYR A 255 10.45 -9.22 2.56
C TYR A 255 11.78 -9.98 2.41
N GLY A 256 12.71 -9.50 1.58
CA GLY A 256 14.01 -10.15 1.33
C GLY A 256 15.22 -9.33 1.79
N GLY A 257 15.01 -8.31 2.62
CA GLY A 257 16.07 -7.43 3.12
C GLY A 257 16.78 -6.64 2.02
N MET A 258 18.05 -6.28 2.26
CA MET A 258 18.82 -5.41 1.34
C MET A 258 19.00 -5.98 -0.08
N PRO A 259 19.30 -7.27 -0.29
CA PRO A 259 19.40 -7.82 -1.64
C PRO A 259 18.12 -7.65 -2.46
N MET A 260 16.95 -7.79 -1.82
CA MET A 260 15.67 -7.60 -2.48
C MET A 260 15.44 -6.14 -2.87
N LYS A 261 15.79 -5.20 -2.00
CA LYS A 261 15.73 -3.76 -2.30
C LYS A 261 16.63 -3.38 -3.48
N ILE A 262 17.83 -3.96 -3.58
CA ILE A 262 18.73 -3.74 -4.73
C ILE A 262 18.10 -4.29 -6.01
N LEU A 263 17.56 -5.51 -5.96
CA LEU A 263 16.87 -6.10 -7.12
C LEU A 263 15.68 -5.24 -7.57
N TRP A 264 14.86 -4.76 -6.65
CA TRP A 264 13.74 -3.86 -6.93
C TRP A 264 14.22 -2.58 -7.62
N ALA A 265 15.26 -1.93 -7.08
CA ALA A 265 15.82 -0.72 -7.67
C ALA A 265 16.36 -0.94 -9.11
N VAL A 266 16.98 -2.10 -9.37
CA VAL A 266 17.44 -2.45 -10.73
C VAL A 266 16.25 -2.66 -11.67
N LEU A 267 15.22 -3.39 -11.23
CA LEU A 267 14.00 -3.63 -12.02
C LEU A 267 13.25 -2.33 -12.30
N ASP A 268 13.17 -1.41 -11.34
CA ASP A 268 12.62 -0.06 -11.50
C ASP A 268 13.34 0.70 -12.61
N VAL A 269 14.68 0.75 -12.57
CA VAL A 269 15.49 1.42 -13.60
C VAL A 269 15.27 0.80 -14.98
N LEU A 270 15.23 -0.53 -15.07
CA LEU A 270 14.93 -1.25 -16.30
C LEU A 270 13.54 -0.92 -16.83
N THR A 271 12.53 -0.84 -15.96
CA THR A 271 11.17 -0.46 -16.36
C THR A 271 11.07 1.00 -16.80
N ILE A 272 11.80 1.92 -16.16
CA ILE A 272 11.92 3.31 -16.64
C ILE A 272 12.50 3.34 -18.08
N ILE A 273 13.52 2.54 -18.36
CA ILE A 273 14.09 2.40 -19.72
C ILE A 273 13.05 1.83 -20.70
N VAL A 274 12.25 0.83 -20.29
CA VAL A 274 11.17 0.26 -21.12
C VAL A 274 10.10 1.30 -21.43
N LEU A 275 9.66 2.08 -20.44
CA LEU A 275 8.69 3.16 -20.64
C LEU A 275 9.24 4.23 -21.60
N GLY A 276 10.48 4.70 -21.38
CA GLY A 276 11.13 5.68 -22.23
C GLY A 276 11.32 5.20 -23.67
N SER A 277 11.74 3.94 -23.85
CA SER A 277 11.89 3.33 -25.18
C SER A 277 10.55 3.13 -25.88
N GLY A 278 9.48 2.81 -25.14
CA GLY A 278 8.12 2.73 -25.68
C GLY A 278 7.64 4.07 -26.26
N VAL A 279 7.82 5.16 -25.50
CA VAL A 279 7.49 6.53 -25.95
C VAL A 279 8.32 6.92 -27.18
N TYR A 280 9.62 6.63 -27.17
CA TYR A 280 10.51 6.88 -28.30
C TYR A 280 10.04 6.15 -29.58
N LEU A 281 9.74 4.85 -29.47
CA LEU A 281 9.27 4.04 -30.61
C LEU A 281 7.93 4.53 -31.15
N TRP A 282 7.01 4.93 -30.27
CA TRP A 282 5.74 5.54 -30.64
C TRP A 282 5.95 6.85 -31.42
N TRP A 283 6.82 7.73 -30.92
CA TRP A 283 7.13 9.01 -31.55
C TRP A 283 7.76 8.86 -32.93
N VAL A 284 8.76 7.98 -33.06
CA VAL A 284 9.43 7.70 -34.34
C VAL A 284 8.46 7.10 -35.35
N ARG A 285 7.59 6.18 -34.93
CA ARG A 285 6.53 5.61 -35.79
C ARG A 285 5.57 6.69 -36.29
N ARG A 286 5.17 7.63 -35.43
CA ARG A 286 4.25 8.72 -35.79
C ARG A 286 4.87 9.68 -36.81
N ARG A 287 6.17 9.98 -36.69
CA ARG A 287 6.90 10.79 -37.67
C ARG A 287 7.00 10.10 -39.03
N ALA A 288 7.32 8.82 -39.06
CA ALA A 288 7.37 8.03 -40.30
C ALA A 288 5.99 7.94 -40.98
N ALA A 289 4.91 7.78 -40.21
CA ALA A 289 3.55 7.79 -40.76
C ALA A 289 3.18 9.15 -41.38
N ARG A 290 3.56 10.26 -40.74
CA ARG A 290 3.34 11.63 -41.24
C ARG A 290 4.14 11.95 -42.50
N SER A 291 5.38 11.46 -42.62
CA SER A 291 6.17 11.67 -43.83
C SER A 291 5.59 10.90 -45.02
N VAL A 292 5.08 9.69 -44.81
CA VAL A 292 4.45 8.90 -45.87
C VAL A 292 3.16 9.57 -46.36
N SER A 293 2.31 10.05 -45.46
CA SER A 293 1.09 10.76 -45.84
C SER A 293 1.36 12.12 -46.51
N ALA A 294 2.42 12.83 -46.12
CA ALA A 294 2.84 14.05 -46.79
C ALA A 294 3.33 13.78 -48.23
N VAL A 295 4.15 12.75 -48.44
CA VAL A 295 4.60 12.34 -49.78
C VAL A 295 3.43 11.89 -50.65
N GLN A 296 2.49 11.10 -50.11
CA GLN A 296 1.29 10.69 -50.84
C GLN A 296 0.39 11.87 -51.22
N ALA A 297 0.24 12.87 -50.36
CA ALA A 297 -0.51 14.09 -50.67
C ALA A 297 0.17 14.94 -51.76
N GLN A 298 1.50 14.94 -51.81
CA GLN A 298 2.29 15.70 -52.78
C GLN A 298 2.36 15.03 -54.17
N VAL A 299 2.23 13.70 -54.23
CA VAL A 299 2.14 12.93 -55.49
C VAL A 299 0.72 12.93 -56.07
N ALA A 300 -0.30 13.28 -55.28
CA ALA A 300 -1.70 13.35 -55.70
C ALA A 300 -2.14 14.74 -56.23
N GLN A 301 -1.22 15.72 -56.26
CA GLN A 301 -1.39 17.05 -56.87
C GLN A 301 -0.62 17.12 -58.18
#